data_AF-A0A5C4LXC5-F1
#
_entry.id   AF-A0A5C4LXC5-F1
#
_cell.length_a   1.000
_cell.length_b   1.000
_cell.length_c   1.000
_cell.angle_alpha   90.00
_cell.angle_beta   90.00
_cell.angle_gamma   90.00
#
_symmetry.space_group_name_H-M   'P 1'
#
loop_
_entity.id
_entity.type
_entity.pdbx_description
1 polymer ?
#
loop_
_entity_poly.entity_id
_entity_poly.type
_entity_poly.pdbx_seq_one_letter_code
_entity_poly.pdbx_strand_id
1 'polypeptide(L)'
;MTHPGLQSRAVPARRIITLAGQLSDELSDFDTHELCAAELRGLLRGMTGTASALTRILDQLRECAMLSRLEHEVGLPAYQTVRSELEQAAAAAEDLRVTAESLCGLLPLDVSVPARRGG
;
A
#
# COMPACT_ATOMS: atom_id res chain seq x y z
N MET A 1 -24.61 -26.40 18.36
CA MET A 1 -23.24 -26.76 17.94
C MET A 1 -22.68 -25.59 17.13
N THR A 2 -21.86 -24.76 17.75
CA THR A 2 -21.25 -23.56 17.15
C THR A 2 -19.90 -23.93 16.54
N HIS A 3 -19.75 -23.76 15.23
CA HIS A 3 -18.51 -24.05 14.49
C HIS A 3 -17.39 -23.08 14.91
N PRO A 4 -16.26 -23.56 15.49
CA PRO A 4 -15.18 -22.69 15.96
C PRO A 4 -14.29 -22.14 14.82
N GLY A 5 -14.44 -22.60 13.58
CA GLY A 5 -13.58 -22.24 12.45
C GLY A 5 -13.84 -20.87 11.82
N LEU A 6 -15.06 -20.31 11.98
CA LEU A 6 -15.44 -19.03 11.35
C LEU A 6 -14.96 -17.79 12.12
N GLN A 7 -14.71 -17.91 13.43
CA GLN A 7 -14.27 -16.79 14.26
C GLN A 7 -12.80 -16.41 14.00
N SER A 8 -11.96 -17.38 13.60
CA SER A 8 -10.52 -17.14 13.37
C SER A 8 -10.23 -16.36 12.08
N ARG A 9 -11.08 -16.50 11.03
CA ARG A 9 -10.92 -15.78 9.74
C ARG A 9 -11.47 -14.36 9.73
N ALA A 10 -12.38 -14.01 10.65
CA ALA A 10 -12.97 -12.68 10.72
C ALA A 10 -12.03 -11.63 11.35
N VAL A 11 -11.09 -12.06 12.21
CA VAL A 11 -10.16 -11.17 12.91
C VAL A 11 -9.13 -10.52 11.98
N PRO A 12 -8.48 -11.25 11.04
CA PRO A 12 -7.54 -10.65 10.09
C PRO A 12 -8.19 -9.61 9.17
N ALA A 13 -9.37 -9.94 8.60
CA ALA A 13 -10.08 -9.03 7.70
C ALA A 13 -10.55 -7.75 8.39
N ARG A 14 -11.09 -7.86 9.63
CA ARG A 14 -11.44 -6.69 10.45
C ARG A 14 -10.23 -5.82 10.76
N ARG A 15 -9.09 -6.45 11.08
CA ARG A 15 -7.85 -5.72 11.37
C ARG A 15 -7.31 -4.98 10.15
N ILE A 16 -7.40 -5.56 8.95
CA ILE A 16 -7.01 -4.89 7.69
C ILE A 16 -7.91 -3.68 7.42
N ILE A 17 -9.23 -3.82 7.57
CA ILE A 17 -10.19 -2.72 7.38
C ILE A 17 -9.91 -1.58 8.38
N THR A 18 -9.65 -1.91 9.65
CA THR A 18 -9.29 -0.91 10.68
C THR A 18 -7.98 -0.20 10.34
N LEU A 19 -6.94 -0.94 9.94
CA LEU A 19 -5.65 -0.35 9.59
C LEU A 19 -5.73 0.52 8.32
N ALA A 20 -6.54 0.11 7.34
CA ALA A 20 -6.79 0.90 6.14
C ALA A 20 -7.55 2.20 6.47
N GLY A 21 -8.53 2.14 7.37
CA GLY A 21 -9.22 3.33 7.88
C GLY A 21 -8.28 4.28 8.61
N GLN A 22 -7.47 3.76 9.54
CA GLN A 22 -6.47 4.54 10.27
C GLN A 22 -5.44 5.20 9.35
N LEU A 23 -4.96 4.47 8.34
CA LEU A 23 -4.06 5.03 7.34
C LEU A 23 -4.73 6.15 6.53
N SER A 24 -6.01 6.00 6.17
CA SER A 24 -6.77 7.03 5.46
C SER A 24 -6.96 8.29 6.31
N ASP A 25 -7.24 8.13 7.61
CA ASP A 25 -7.39 9.24 8.54
C ASP A 25 -6.05 9.96 8.72
N GLU A 26 -4.96 9.22 8.96
CA GLU A 26 -3.60 9.76 9.08
C GLU A 26 -3.13 10.50 7.81
N LEU A 27 -3.48 9.98 6.62
CA LEU A 27 -3.19 10.65 5.34
C LEU A 27 -4.04 11.90 5.12
N SER A 28 -5.27 11.93 5.67
CA SER A 28 -6.17 13.09 5.56
C SER A 28 -5.74 14.24 6.47
N ASP A 29 -5.12 13.92 7.60
CA ASP A 29 -4.56 14.87 8.56
C ASP A 29 -3.10 15.28 8.22
N PHE A 30 -2.53 14.74 7.14
CA PHE A 30 -1.14 14.99 6.76
C PHE A 30 -0.96 16.40 6.19
N ASP A 31 -0.56 17.35 7.04
CA ASP A 31 -0.28 18.72 6.64
C ASP A 31 1.09 18.82 5.94
N THR A 32 1.07 19.25 4.67
CA THR A 32 2.25 19.28 3.79
C THR A 32 2.98 20.63 3.81
N HIS A 33 2.51 21.60 4.59
CA HIS A 33 2.91 23.00 4.44
C HIS A 33 4.39 23.31 4.68
N GLU A 34 5.20 22.40 5.24
CA GLU A 34 6.62 22.69 5.53
C GLU A 34 7.58 21.51 5.31
N LEU A 35 7.29 20.56 4.42
CA LEU A 35 8.26 19.48 4.16
C LEU A 35 9.49 20.00 3.39
N CYS A 36 10.68 19.88 3.98
CA CYS A 36 11.93 20.12 3.26
C CYS A 36 12.21 18.98 2.26
N ALA A 37 13.14 19.21 1.33
CA ALA A 37 13.46 18.23 0.27
C ALA A 37 13.88 16.85 0.82
N ALA A 38 14.59 16.80 1.94
CA ALA A 38 14.98 15.56 2.60
C ALA A 38 13.79 14.80 3.20
N GLU A 39 12.84 15.51 3.84
CA GLU A 39 11.64 14.91 4.42
C GLU A 39 10.69 14.42 3.33
N LEU A 40 10.50 15.22 2.28
CA LEU A 40 9.69 14.84 1.12
C LEU A 40 10.28 13.61 0.42
N ARG A 41 11.61 13.51 0.30
CA ARG A 41 12.25 12.27 -0.17
C ARG A 41 12.00 11.08 0.74
N GLY A 42 12.11 11.28 2.05
CA GLY A 42 11.83 10.26 3.05
C GLY A 42 10.41 9.71 2.88
N LEU A 43 9.44 10.60 2.73
CA LEU A 43 8.04 10.28 2.48
C LEU A 43 7.85 9.51 1.17
N LEU A 44 8.34 10.03 0.04
CA LEU A 44 8.21 9.38 -1.27
C LEU A 44 8.87 8.00 -1.30
N ARG A 45 10.01 7.83 -0.62
CA ARG A 45 10.66 6.53 -0.46
C ARG A 45 9.82 5.58 0.40
N GLY A 46 9.22 6.08 1.48
CA GLY A 46 8.27 5.34 2.30
C GLY A 46 7.06 4.87 1.48
N MET A 47 6.46 5.77 0.71
CA MET A 47 5.35 5.47 -0.20
C MET A 47 5.74 4.42 -1.24
N THR A 48 6.92 4.53 -1.84
CA THR A 48 7.46 3.53 -2.78
C THR A 48 7.56 2.14 -2.11
N GLY A 49 8.07 2.09 -0.88
CA GLY A 49 8.18 0.86 -0.11
C GLY A 49 6.83 0.24 0.24
N THR A 50 5.88 1.07 0.70
CA THR A 50 4.50 0.65 1.03
C THR A 50 3.78 0.14 -0.21
N ALA A 51 3.84 0.89 -1.32
CA ALA A 51 3.27 0.49 -2.60
C ALA A 51 3.84 -0.86 -3.07
N SER A 52 5.16 -1.03 -3.02
CA SER A 52 5.83 -2.29 -3.37
C SER A 52 5.43 -3.46 -2.47
N ALA A 53 5.18 -3.22 -1.18
CA ALA A 53 4.70 -4.23 -0.25
C ALA A 53 3.25 -4.60 -0.54
N LEU A 54 2.41 -3.60 -0.83
CA LEU A 54 1.01 -3.78 -1.17
C LEU A 54 0.84 -4.59 -2.47
N THR A 55 1.59 -4.27 -3.53
CA THR A 55 1.59 -5.05 -4.78
C THR A 55 1.91 -6.52 -4.51
N ARG A 56 2.95 -6.81 -3.72
CA ARG A 56 3.32 -8.19 -3.33
C ARG A 56 2.22 -8.91 -2.55
N ILE A 57 1.58 -8.23 -1.61
CA ILE A 57 0.46 -8.80 -0.83
C ILE A 57 -0.71 -9.12 -1.77
N LEU A 58 -1.05 -8.21 -2.68
CA LEU A 58 -2.14 -8.40 -3.63
C LEU A 58 -1.83 -9.56 -4.60
N ASP A 59 -0.59 -9.69 -5.06
CA ASP A 59 -0.15 -10.84 -5.86
C ASP A 59 -0.30 -12.16 -5.11
N GLN A 60 0.17 -12.22 -3.87
CA GLN A 60 0.02 -13.41 -3.02
C GLN A 60 -1.45 -13.75 -2.75
N LEU A 61 -2.32 -12.74 -2.61
CA LEU A 61 -3.75 -12.95 -2.48
C LEU A 61 -4.30 -13.57 -3.76
N ARG A 62 -3.96 -13.08 -4.95
CA ARG A 62 -4.41 -13.68 -6.22
C ARG A 62 -4.00 -15.15 -6.36
N GLU A 63 -2.81 -15.51 -5.89
CA GLU A 63 -2.30 -16.88 -5.89
C GLU A 63 -2.82 -17.74 -4.73
N CYS A 64 -3.60 -17.16 -3.81
CA CYS A 64 -4.07 -17.88 -2.63
C CYS A 64 -5.03 -19.00 -3.02
N ALA A 65 -4.74 -20.22 -2.55
CA ALA A 65 -5.60 -21.40 -2.77
C ALA A 65 -7.03 -21.22 -2.25
N MET A 66 -7.26 -20.29 -1.31
CA MET A 66 -8.61 -19.92 -0.87
C MET A 66 -9.45 -19.32 -2.00
N LEU A 67 -8.83 -18.52 -2.87
CA LEU A 67 -9.52 -17.88 -4.00
C LEU A 67 -9.83 -18.90 -5.10
N SER A 68 -8.94 -19.86 -5.37
CA SER A 68 -9.22 -21.00 -6.26
C SER A 68 -10.39 -21.87 -5.75
N ARG A 69 -10.57 -21.93 -4.43
CA ARG A 69 -11.69 -22.65 -3.80
C ARG A 69 -13.00 -21.85 -3.87
N LEU A 70 -12.90 -20.51 -3.85
CA LEU A 70 -14.03 -19.58 -3.96
C LEU A 70 -14.74 -19.68 -5.32
N GLU A 71 -14.00 -19.97 -6.39
CA GLU A 71 -14.55 -20.27 -7.72
C GLU A 71 -15.60 -21.39 -7.67
N HIS A 72 -15.36 -22.40 -6.83
CA HIS A 72 -16.22 -23.57 -6.69
C HIS A 72 -17.38 -23.33 -5.70
N GLU A 73 -17.20 -22.46 -4.71
CA GLU A 73 -18.14 -22.25 -3.59
C GLU A 73 -19.13 -21.09 -3.83
N VAL A 74 -18.72 -20.01 -4.50
CA VAL A 74 -19.50 -18.76 -4.64
C VAL A 74 -19.91 -18.50 -6.09
N GLY A 75 -19.44 -19.35 -7.01
CA GLY A 75 -19.69 -19.27 -8.44
C GLY A 75 -18.76 -18.31 -9.18
N LEU A 76 -18.64 -18.55 -10.48
CA LEU A 76 -17.71 -17.86 -11.38
C LEU A 76 -17.82 -16.32 -11.37
N PRO A 77 -19.02 -15.69 -11.32
CA PRO A 77 -19.13 -14.23 -11.40
C PRO A 77 -18.55 -13.52 -10.17
N ALA A 78 -18.84 -14.02 -8.96
CA ALA A 78 -18.33 -13.42 -7.72
C ALA A 78 -16.80 -13.58 -7.62
N TYR A 79 -16.28 -14.73 -8.05
CA TYR A 79 -14.84 -14.96 -8.14
C TYR A 79 -14.17 -13.98 -9.12
N GLN A 80 -14.74 -13.77 -10.31
CA GLN A 80 -14.22 -12.81 -11.30
C GLN A 80 -14.23 -11.38 -10.76
N THR A 81 -15.28 -10.96 -10.04
CA THR A 81 -15.32 -9.66 -9.38
C THR A 81 -14.15 -9.51 -8.41
N VAL A 82 -13.96 -10.45 -7.48
CA VAL A 82 -12.87 -10.38 -6.50
C VAL A 82 -11.50 -10.35 -7.18
N ARG A 83 -11.31 -11.13 -8.24
CA ARG A 83 -10.05 -11.13 -8.99
C ARG A 83 -9.80 -9.80 -9.70
N SER A 84 -10.83 -9.22 -10.31
CA SER A 84 -10.76 -7.90 -10.94
C SER A 84 -10.40 -6.81 -9.94
N GLU A 85 -11.01 -6.80 -8.76
CA GLU A 85 -10.71 -5.83 -7.70
C GLU A 85 -9.26 -5.95 -7.21
N LEU A 86 -8.75 -7.18 -7.06
CA LEU A 86 -7.35 -7.40 -6.69
C LEU A 86 -6.37 -6.94 -7.78
N GLU A 87 -6.70 -7.17 -9.06
CA GLU A 87 -5.90 -6.69 -10.20
C GLU A 87 -5.89 -5.15 -10.26
N GLN A 88 -7.05 -4.50 -10.07
CA GLN A 88 -7.16 -3.05 -10.04
C GLN A 88 -6.39 -2.44 -8.85
N ALA A 89 -6.50 -3.03 -7.67
CA ALA A 89 -5.74 -2.59 -6.50
C ALA A 89 -4.23 -2.71 -6.71
N ALA A 90 -3.77 -3.78 -7.38
CA ALA A 90 -2.35 -3.99 -7.66
C ALA A 90 -1.82 -2.97 -8.67
N ALA A 91 -2.61 -2.66 -9.71
CA ALA A 91 -2.30 -1.61 -10.66
C ALA A 91 -2.20 -0.23 -9.99
N ALA A 92 -3.17 0.11 -9.13
CA ALA A 92 -3.14 1.38 -8.40
C ALA A 92 -1.92 1.50 -7.45
N ALA A 93 -1.53 0.41 -6.79
CA ALA A 93 -0.32 0.37 -5.97
C ALA A 93 0.94 0.59 -6.83
N GLU A 94 1.02 -0.04 -8.00
CA GLU A 94 2.12 0.13 -8.93
C GLU A 94 2.22 1.56 -9.48
N ASP A 95 1.09 2.16 -9.87
CA ASP A 95 1.03 3.56 -10.32
C ASP A 95 1.52 4.52 -9.24
N LEU A 96 1.14 4.29 -7.98
CA LEU A 96 1.63 5.04 -6.83
C LEU A 96 3.14 4.90 -6.67
N ARG A 97 3.68 3.69 -6.80
CA ARG A 97 5.12 3.42 -6.73
C ARG A 97 5.88 4.20 -7.81
N VAL A 98 5.46 4.07 -9.07
CA VAL A 98 6.08 4.75 -10.23
C VAL A 98 6.01 6.26 -10.09
N THR A 99 4.87 6.78 -9.63
CA THR A 99 4.69 8.22 -9.37
C THR A 99 5.64 8.71 -8.27
N ALA A 100 5.72 7.98 -7.15
CA ALA A 100 6.59 8.35 -6.04
C ALA A 100 8.08 8.30 -6.42
N GLU A 101 8.51 7.29 -7.18
CA GLU A 101 9.88 7.19 -7.71
C GLU A 101 10.20 8.35 -8.66
N SER A 102 9.27 8.67 -9.56
CA SER A 102 9.43 9.78 -10.51
C SER A 102 9.57 11.12 -9.79
N LEU A 103 8.69 11.39 -8.82
CA LEU A 103 8.76 12.60 -8.01
C LEU A 103 10.06 12.68 -7.19
N CYS A 104 10.53 11.56 -6.63
CA CYS A 104 11.78 11.52 -5.88
C CYS A 104 12.99 11.89 -6.76
N GLY A 105 12.98 11.45 -8.02
CA GLY A 105 14.00 11.80 -9.02
C GLY A 105 14.00 13.28 -9.44
N LEU A 106 12.89 13.98 -9.25
CA LEU A 106 12.76 15.42 -9.54
C LEU A 106 13.22 16.32 -8.38
N LEU A 107 13.41 15.77 -7.18
CA LEU A 107 13.81 16.57 -6.02
C LEU A 107 15.29 16.97 -6.08
N PRO A 108 15.67 18.20 -5.66
CA PRO A 108 17.05 18.66 -5.66
C PRO A 108 17.90 17.84 -4.70
N LEU A 109 19.00 17.23 -5.16
CA LEU A 109 19.95 16.54 -4.26
C LEU A 109 20.47 17.60 -3.29
N ASP A 110 20.19 17.44 -2.00
CA ASP A 110 20.69 18.38 -1.00
C ASP A 110 22.22 18.30 -0.99
N VAL A 111 22.86 19.17 -1.77
CA VAL A 111 24.28 19.44 -1.67
C VAL A 111 24.42 20.35 -0.45
N SER A 112 24.43 19.73 0.73
CA SER A 112 24.91 20.38 1.95
C SER A 112 26.39 20.71 1.74
N VAL A 113 26.69 21.87 1.16
CA VAL A 113 28.05 22.41 1.16
C VAL A 113 28.35 22.82 2.60
N PRO A 114 29.32 22.19 3.30
CA PRO A 114 29.73 22.71 4.59
C PRO A 114 30.37 24.08 4.32
N ALA A 115 29.80 25.13 4.91
CA ALA A 115 30.40 26.45 4.91
C ALA A 115 31.75 26.37 5.64
N ARG A 116 32.82 26.07 4.90
CA ARG A 116 34.19 26.35 5.34
C ARG A 116 34.33 27.87 5.40
N ARG A 117 34.03 28.46 6.56
CA ARG A 117 34.63 29.74 6.93
C ARG A 117 35.97 29.44 7.60
N GLY A 118 37.01 29.36 6.77
CA GLY A 118 38.37 29.66 7.19
C GLY A 118 38.65 31.14 6.91
N GLY A 119 39.42 31.77 7.80
CA GLY A 119 39.87 33.15 7.70
C GLY A 119 39.63 33.91 8.98
#